data_AF-A0A935BEH8-F1
#
_entry.id   AF-A0A935BEH8-F1
#
_cell.length_a   1.000
_cell.length_b   1.000
_cell.length_c   1.000
_cell.angle_alpha   90.00
_cell.angle_beta   90.00
_cell.angle_gamma   90.00
#
_symmetry.space_group_name_H-M   'P 1'
#
loop_
_entity.id
_entity.type
_entity.pdbx_description
1 polymer ?
#
loop_
_entity_poly.entity_id
_entity_poly.type
_entity_poly.pdbx_seq_one_letter_code
_entity_poly.pdbx_strand_id
1 'polypeptide(L)'
;MSSVFFGGISQYEENAGALTKNDDVPFTKVIGNVTRDKDGKMTETKIGEMPGFLGASAEFFLDPKVPMYESEIVKLNEIKGDRVLLGHIVGGISSTRKSIFFSNSGSESEASKMVFKVWLTKIDRRSGGETK
;
A
#
# COMPACT_ATOMS: atom_id res chain seq x y z
N MET A 1 -6.30 -11.94 9.48
CA MET A 1 -5.96 -11.74 8.05
C MET A 1 -5.44 -10.32 7.87
N SER A 2 -4.51 -10.08 6.94
CA SER A 2 -3.96 -8.75 6.65
C SER A 2 -4.13 -8.46 5.16
N SER A 3 -4.62 -7.26 4.82
CA SER A 3 -4.71 -6.76 3.46
C SER A 3 -3.90 -5.48 3.35
N VAL A 4 -2.96 -5.42 2.41
CA VAL A 4 -2.10 -4.26 2.19
C VAL A 4 -2.53 -3.53 0.93
N PHE A 5 -2.67 -2.20 1.03
CA PHE A 5 -3.06 -1.32 -0.06
C PHE A 5 -1.92 -0.34 -0.36
N PHE A 6 -1.61 -0.12 -1.64
CA PHE A 6 -0.48 0.70 -2.09
C PHE A 6 -0.96 1.98 -2.76
N GLY A 7 -1.04 3.08 -2.00
CA GLY A 7 -1.44 4.38 -2.54
C GLY A 7 -2.82 4.35 -3.20
N GLY A 8 -2.94 5.02 -4.34
CA GLY A 8 -4.15 5.09 -5.14
C GLY A 8 -4.99 6.31 -4.82
N ILE A 9 -6.29 6.10 -4.71
CA ILE A 9 -7.29 7.14 -4.47
C ILE A 9 -8.08 6.75 -3.21
N SER A 10 -8.30 7.69 -2.31
CA SER A 10 -9.03 7.44 -1.06
C SER A 10 -9.98 8.58 -0.74
N GLN A 11 -11.20 8.23 -0.32
CA GLN A 11 -12.16 9.18 0.23
C GLN A 11 -11.85 9.54 1.70
N TYR A 12 -10.96 8.79 2.35
CA TYR A 12 -10.59 9.03 3.75
C TYR A 12 -9.11 9.27 3.87
N GLU A 13 -8.76 10.32 4.59
CA GLU A 13 -7.38 10.69 4.87
C GLU A 13 -7.09 10.50 6.35
N GLU A 14 -6.05 9.73 6.64
CA GLU A 14 -5.51 9.59 7.99
C GLU A 14 -4.63 10.80 8.30
N ASN A 15 -5.01 11.52 9.35
CA ASN A 15 -4.23 12.60 9.93
C ASN A 15 -4.17 12.39 11.45
N ALA A 16 -2.99 12.04 11.97
CA ALA A 16 -2.74 11.86 13.40
C ALA A 16 -3.71 10.88 14.10
N GLY A 17 -4.06 9.77 13.43
CA GLY A 17 -4.96 8.73 13.91
C GLY A 17 -6.45 9.00 13.67
N ALA A 18 -6.81 10.16 13.12
CA ALA A 18 -8.19 10.47 12.75
C ALA A 18 -8.39 10.33 11.23
N LEU A 19 -9.46 9.64 10.83
CA LEU A 19 -9.88 9.57 9.44
C LEU A 19 -10.84 10.73 9.13
N THR A 20 -10.43 11.60 8.22
CA THR A 20 -11.26 12.70 7.72
C THR A 20 -11.78 12.35 6.34
N LYS A 21 -13.10 12.46 6.14
CA LYS A 21 -13.73 12.23 4.84
C LYS A 21 -13.44 13.41 3.92
N ASN A 22 -13.07 13.11 2.67
CA ASN A 22 -12.89 14.05 1.59
C ASN A 22 -13.64 13.55 0.34
N ASP A 23 -14.72 14.24 -0.02
CA ASP A 23 -15.60 13.84 -1.12
C ASP A 23 -15.00 14.08 -2.52
N ASP A 24 -13.87 14.79 -2.60
CA ASP A 24 -13.10 14.97 -3.83
C ASP A 24 -12.29 13.72 -4.22
N VAL A 25 -12.31 12.69 -3.36
CA VAL A 25 -11.63 11.40 -3.51
C VAL A 25 -10.18 11.58 -4.01
N PRO A 26 -9.33 12.28 -3.25
CA PRO A 26 -7.98 12.61 -3.68
C PRO A 26 -7.08 11.38 -3.86
N PHE A 27 -6.00 11.58 -4.59
CA PHE A 27 -4.88 10.64 -4.56
C PHE A 27 -4.27 10.57 -3.16
N THR A 28 -3.85 9.37 -2.77
CA THR A 28 -3.14 9.12 -1.52
C THR A 28 -1.81 8.44 -1.80
N LYS A 29 -0.82 8.76 -0.97
CA LYS A 29 0.46 8.04 -0.95
C LYS A 29 0.45 6.93 0.10
N VAL A 30 -0.57 6.84 0.95
CA VAL A 30 -0.58 5.93 2.10
C VAL A 30 -0.45 4.48 1.64
N ILE A 31 0.50 3.76 2.24
CA ILE A 31 0.49 2.30 2.24
C ILE A 31 -0.25 1.88 3.51
N GLY A 32 -1.46 1.35 3.32
CA GLY A 32 -2.36 0.96 4.39
C GLY A 32 -2.31 -0.54 4.64
N ASN A 33 -2.45 -0.93 5.91
CA ASN A 33 -2.70 -2.32 6.29
C ASN A 33 -4.04 -2.41 7.01
N VAL A 34 -4.95 -3.21 6.47
CA VAL A 34 -6.22 -3.55 7.10
C VAL A 34 -6.11 -4.93 7.71
N THR A 35 -6.23 -5.01 9.02
CA THR A 35 -6.23 -6.27 9.76
C THR A 35 -7.63 -6.65 10.18
N ARG A 36 -7.97 -7.93 10.02
CA ARG A 36 -9.18 -8.54 10.55
C ARG A 36 -8.82 -9.51 11.67
N ASP A 37 -9.33 -9.25 12.87
CA ASP A 37 -9.15 -10.14 14.01
C ASP A 37 -10.16 -11.31 14.02
N LYS A 38 -10.05 -12.18 15.04
CA LYS A 38 -10.91 -13.37 15.20
C LYS A 38 -12.38 -13.04 15.42
N ASP A 39 -12.69 -11.85 15.95
CA ASP A 39 -14.04 -11.38 16.24
C ASP A 39 -14.61 -10.62 15.02
N GLY A 40 -13.84 -10.53 13.94
CA GLY A 40 -14.21 -9.88 12.70
C GLY A 40 -14.02 -8.36 12.71
N LYS A 41 -13.47 -7.78 13.79
CA LYS A 41 -13.18 -6.35 13.86
C LYS A 41 -12.05 -6.01 12.88
N MET A 42 -12.28 -4.94 12.12
CA MET A 42 -11.34 -4.42 11.13
C MET A 42 -10.62 -3.20 11.72
N THR A 43 -9.30 -3.17 11.58
CA THR A 43 -8.46 -2.01 11.95
C THR A 43 -7.57 -1.65 10.78
N GLU A 44 -7.65 -0.41 10.32
CA GLU A 44 -6.75 0.15 9.32
C GLU A 44 -5.59 0.88 10.00
N THR A 45 -4.38 0.70 9.48
CA THR A 45 -3.17 1.36 10.00
C THR A 45 -2.27 1.76 8.84
N LYS A 46 -1.81 3.01 8.85
CA LYS A 46 -0.75 3.47 7.95
C LYS A 46 0.57 2.78 8.31
N ILE A 47 1.16 2.07 7.35
CA ILE A 47 2.44 1.35 7.52
C ILE A 47 3.57 1.95 6.68
N GLY A 48 3.29 2.93 5.82
CA GLY A 48 4.29 3.61 5.01
C GLY A 48 3.67 4.54 3.98
N GLU A 49 4.49 5.00 3.04
CA GLU A 49 4.06 5.84 1.92
C GLU A 49 4.73 5.40 0.60
N MET A 50 3.97 5.48 -0.49
CA MET A 50 4.44 5.39 -1.86
C MET A 50 5.29 6.62 -2.20
N PRO A 51 6.27 6.51 -3.12
CA PRO A 51 7.15 7.63 -3.49
C PRO A 51 6.42 8.77 -4.22
N GLY A 52 5.18 8.57 -4.64
CA GLY A 52 4.36 9.54 -5.36
C GLY A 52 2.87 9.20 -5.26
N PHE A 53 2.02 10.04 -5.87
CA PHE A 53 0.59 9.76 -6.02
C PHE A 53 0.41 8.72 -7.13
N LEU A 54 0.54 7.45 -6.74
CA LEU A 54 0.65 6.27 -7.58
C LEU A 54 -0.30 5.19 -7.07
N GLY A 55 -0.54 4.16 -7.86
CA GLY A 55 -1.25 2.94 -7.42
C GLY A 55 -2.71 2.88 -7.83
N ALA A 56 -3.29 3.99 -8.29
CA ALA A 56 -4.64 3.98 -8.86
C ALA A 56 -4.61 3.20 -10.19
N SER A 57 -5.49 2.21 -10.34
CA SER A 57 -5.53 1.28 -11.48
C SER A 57 -4.23 0.51 -11.74
N ALA A 58 -3.35 0.41 -10.75
CA ALA A 58 -2.18 -0.44 -10.81
C ALA A 58 -2.53 -1.87 -10.37
N GLU A 59 -1.74 -2.83 -10.82
CA GLU A 59 -1.90 -4.24 -10.46
C GLU A 59 -0.67 -4.75 -9.71
N PHE A 60 -0.88 -5.62 -8.74
CA PHE A 60 0.20 -6.26 -7.98
C PHE A 60 0.38 -7.70 -8.41
N PHE A 61 1.51 -7.99 -9.04
CA PHE A 61 1.90 -9.32 -9.48
C PHE A 61 2.79 -9.97 -8.43
N LEU A 62 2.30 -11.02 -7.79
CA LEU A 62 3.09 -11.79 -6.82
C LEU A 62 4.25 -12.52 -7.51
N ASP A 63 5.39 -12.62 -6.81
CA ASP A 63 6.48 -13.49 -7.23
C ASP A 63 6.03 -14.95 -7.03
N PRO A 64 6.04 -15.80 -8.08
CA PRO A 64 5.55 -17.18 -8.00
C PRO A 64 6.36 -18.07 -7.03
N LYS A 65 7.52 -17.60 -6.56
CA LYS A 65 8.31 -18.28 -5.53
C LYS A 65 7.82 -18.02 -4.11
N VAL A 66 6.91 -17.06 -3.91
CA VAL A 66 6.34 -16.75 -2.60
C VAL A 66 5.34 -17.83 -2.23
N PRO A 67 5.42 -18.40 -1.01
CA PRO A 67 4.41 -19.34 -0.51
C PRO A 67 3.02 -18.69 -0.50
N MET A 68 2.09 -19.24 -1.26
CA MET A 68 0.73 -18.73 -1.39
C MET A 68 -0.29 -19.86 -1.56
N TYR A 69 -1.57 -19.56 -1.33
CA TYR A 69 -2.69 -20.42 -1.72
C TYR A 69 -2.99 -20.29 -3.22
N GLU A 70 -3.77 -21.19 -3.80
CA GLU A 70 -4.24 -21.08 -5.20
C GLU A 70 -5.00 -19.77 -5.47
N SER A 71 -5.64 -19.20 -4.45
CA SER A 71 -6.32 -17.91 -4.50
C SER A 71 -5.37 -16.71 -4.38
N GLU A 72 -4.07 -16.89 -4.61
CA GLU A 72 -3.04 -15.84 -4.56
C GLU A 72 -2.93 -15.12 -3.19
N ILE A 73 -3.38 -15.76 -2.12
CA ILE A 73 -3.21 -15.26 -0.76
C ILE A 73 -1.86 -15.73 -0.23
N VAL A 74 -1.00 -14.78 0.12
CA VAL A 74 0.34 -15.06 0.66
C VAL A 74 0.26 -15.74 2.03
N LYS A 75 0.96 -16.86 2.17
CA LYS A 75 1.10 -17.60 3.44
C LYS A 75 2.24 -17.00 4.25
N LEU A 76 1.97 -15.88 4.92
CA LEU A 76 2.98 -15.10 5.65
C LEU A 76 3.83 -15.94 6.63
N ASN A 77 3.24 -16.93 7.30
CA ASN A 77 3.93 -17.81 8.25
C ASN A 77 4.91 -18.80 7.60
N GLU A 78 4.79 -19.05 6.29
CA GLU A 78 5.67 -19.96 5.54
C GLU A 78 6.83 -19.22 4.86
N ILE A 79 6.85 -17.88 4.92
CA ILE A 79 7.94 -17.07 4.37
C ILE A 79 9.21 -17.27 5.20
N LYS A 80 10.32 -17.57 4.51
CA LYS A 80 11.65 -17.77 5.10
C LYS A 80 12.60 -16.67 4.65
N GLY A 81 13.50 -16.26 5.53
CA GLY A 81 14.50 -15.22 5.28
C GLY A 81 14.07 -13.84 5.77
N ASP A 82 15.04 -12.93 5.87
CA ASP A 82 14.83 -11.61 6.47
C ASP A 82 14.33 -10.56 5.46
N ARG A 83 14.59 -10.79 4.16
CA ARG A 83 14.14 -9.92 3.08
C ARG A 83 13.74 -10.75 1.87
N VAL A 84 12.45 -10.70 1.53
CA VAL A 84 11.85 -11.50 0.46
C VAL A 84 11.16 -10.59 -0.53
N LEU A 85 11.38 -10.83 -1.84
CA LEU A 85 10.64 -10.15 -2.89
C LEU A 85 9.23 -10.72 -2.92
N LEU A 86 8.22 -9.91 -2.58
CA LEU A 86 6.83 -10.35 -2.66
C LEU A 86 6.30 -10.29 -4.08
N GLY A 87 6.77 -9.35 -4.88
CA GLY A 87 6.23 -9.14 -6.22
C GLY A 87 6.51 -7.75 -6.76
N HIS A 88 5.72 -7.37 -7.75
CA HIS A 88 5.86 -6.11 -8.48
C HIS A 88 4.52 -5.40 -8.62
N ILE A 89 4.51 -4.08 -8.42
CA ILE A 89 3.39 -3.22 -8.83
C ILE A 89 3.68 -2.74 -10.25
N VAL A 90 2.72 -2.95 -11.16
CA VAL A 90 2.84 -2.63 -12.58
C VAL A 90 1.66 -1.77 -13.01
N GLY A 91 1.93 -0.76 -13.85
CA GLY A 91 0.90 0.07 -14.46
C GLY A 91 0.26 1.07 -13.50
N GLY A 92 -1.01 1.37 -13.77
CA GLY A 92 -1.77 2.41 -13.10
C GLY A 92 -1.45 3.81 -13.60
N ILE A 93 -2.01 4.81 -12.92
CA ILE A 93 -1.81 6.23 -13.20
C ILE A 93 -0.97 6.89 -12.10
N SER A 94 -0.18 7.87 -12.51
CA SER A 94 0.58 8.75 -11.64
C SER A 94 0.06 10.17 -11.72
N SER A 95 -0.10 10.82 -10.56
CA SER A 95 -0.52 12.21 -10.48
C SER A 95 0.59 13.12 -9.94
N THR A 96 0.68 14.33 -10.47
CA THR A 96 1.60 15.36 -9.95
C THR A 96 1.06 16.06 -8.71
N ARG A 97 -0.26 15.98 -8.46
CA ARG A 97 -0.94 16.65 -7.33
C ARG A 97 -1.95 15.72 -6.66
N LYS A 98 -2.33 16.08 -5.43
CA LYS A 98 -3.25 15.30 -4.61
C LYS A 98 -4.67 15.28 -5.16
N SER A 99 -5.20 16.45 -5.55
CA SER A 99 -6.52 16.60 -6.14
C SER A 99 -6.38 17.17 -7.53
N ILE A 100 -6.81 16.42 -8.54
CA ILE A 100 -6.69 16.80 -9.95
C ILE A 100 -8.03 16.70 -10.71
N PHE A 101 -9.07 16.13 -10.09
CA PHE A 101 -10.37 15.90 -10.73
C PHE A 101 -11.11 17.18 -11.13
N PHE A 102 -10.72 18.33 -10.57
CA PHE A 102 -11.28 19.65 -10.90
C PHE A 102 -10.32 20.51 -11.73
N SER A 103 -9.17 19.97 -12.13
CA SER A 103 -8.23 20.64 -13.04
C SER A 103 -8.26 19.94 -14.40
N ASN A 104 -8.64 20.67 -15.45
CA ASN A 104 -8.86 20.11 -16.79
C ASN A 104 -7.77 20.52 -17.79
N SER A 105 -6.50 20.56 -17.36
CA SER A 105 -5.38 20.85 -18.30
C SER A 105 -4.83 19.59 -18.98
N GLY A 106 -5.23 18.39 -18.52
CA GLY A 106 -4.86 17.10 -19.11
C GLY A 106 -3.39 16.71 -18.87
N SER A 107 -2.68 17.44 -18.01
CA SER A 107 -1.26 17.23 -17.70
C SER A 107 -1.01 16.69 -16.29
N GLU A 108 -2.07 16.59 -15.49
CA GLU A 108 -1.98 16.30 -14.06
C GLU A 108 -1.99 14.81 -13.74
N SER A 109 -2.42 13.97 -14.69
CA SER A 109 -2.42 12.50 -14.60
C SER A 109 -1.81 11.90 -15.87
N GLU A 110 -0.89 10.97 -15.71
CA GLU A 110 -0.33 10.19 -16.82
C GLU A 110 -0.27 8.70 -16.47
N ALA A 111 -0.15 7.85 -17.48
CA ALA A 111 0.08 6.43 -17.28
C ALA A 111 1.48 6.21 -16.64
N SER A 112 1.52 5.44 -15.55
CA SER A 112 2.77 5.09 -14.89
C SER A 112 3.63 4.23 -15.80
N LYS A 113 4.87 4.67 -16.04
CA LYS A 113 5.90 3.93 -16.79
C LYS A 113 6.82 3.11 -15.87
N MET A 114 6.51 3.08 -14.57
CA MET A 114 7.37 2.49 -13.54
C MET A 114 6.85 1.13 -13.10
N VAL A 115 7.80 0.24 -12.79
CA VAL A 115 7.54 -1.04 -12.11
C VAL A 115 8.21 -0.98 -10.75
N PHE A 116 7.43 -1.20 -9.68
CA PHE A 116 7.93 -1.14 -8.31
C PHE A 116 8.12 -2.54 -7.74
N LYS A 117 9.32 -2.83 -7.23
CA LYS A 117 9.56 -4.05 -6.45
C LYS A 117 9.04 -3.89 -5.03
N VAL A 118 8.21 -4.81 -4.58
CA VAL A 118 7.70 -4.85 -3.21
C VAL A 118 8.48 -5.88 -2.42
N TRP A 119 9.23 -5.42 -1.43
CA TRP A 119 10.01 -6.27 -0.55
C TRP A 119 9.34 -6.38 0.82
N LEU A 120 9.13 -7.60 1.29
CA LEU A 120 8.82 -7.87 2.69
C LEU A 120 10.13 -7.99 3.47
N THR A 121 10.30 -7.15 4.48
CA THR A 121 11.45 -7.21 5.37
C THR A 121 10.97 -7.52 6.78
N LYS A 122 11.54 -8.55 7.40
CA LYS A 122 11.27 -8.88 8.79
C LYS A 122 12.02 -7.90 9.67
N ILE A 123 11.29 -7.19 10.53
CA ILE A 123 11.87 -6.27 11.51
C ILE A 123 11.98 -7.00 12.84
N ASP A 124 13.21 -7.25 13.30
CA ASP A 124 13.44 -7.77 14.65
C ASP A 124 13.31 -6.62 15.65
N ARG A 125 12.18 -6.55 16.37
CA ARG A 125 11.91 -5.49 17.36
C ARG A 125 12.69 -5.64 18.68
N ARG A 126 13.70 -6.51 18.75
CA ARG A 126 14.51 -6.72 19.97
C ARG A 126 15.60 -5.66 20.19
N SER A 127 15.86 -4.79 19.21
CA SER A 127 16.91 -3.76 19.25
C SER A 127 16.41 -2.33 19.45
N GLY A 128 15.11 -2.14 19.78
CA GLY A 128 14.50 -0.81 20.03
C GLY A 128 14.26 -0.49 21.51
N GLY A 129 14.90 -1.22 22.44
CA GLY A 129 14.85 -0.93 23.86
C GLY A 129 16.10 -0.16 24.30
N GLU A 130 15.87 0.89 25.09
CA GLU A 130 16.85 1.78 25.74
C GLU A 130 17.31 3.01 24.93
N THR A 131 16.56 4.09 25.08
CA THR A 131 17.19 5.37 25.43
C THR A 131 16.36 6.00 26.54
N LYS A 132 17.05 6.31 27.64
CA LYS A 132 16.53 6.86 28.89
C LYS A 132 15.89 8.23 28.71
#